data_AF-A0A942EAF7-F1
#
_entry.id   AF-A0A942EAF7-F1
#
_cell.length_a   1.000
_cell.length_b   1.000
_cell.length_c   1.000
_cell.angle_alpha   90.00
_cell.angle_beta   90.00
_cell.angle_gamma   90.00
#
_symmetry.space_group_name_H-M   'P 1'
#
loop_
_entity.id
_entity.type
_entity.pdbx_description
1 polymer ?
#
loop_
_entity_poly.entity_id
_entity_poly.type
_entity_poly.pdbx_seq_one_letter_code
_entity_poly.pdbx_strand_id
1 'polypeptide(L)'
;MPPFLAFASAYLRALPQHLTAPWFYVVLILIALQYRRTASLERRFWGREKQSVLWHMLVSLLFGVLGGILGSILLLSVGVTLAGNWLVYTWVVAIILAFVSARLMCFAYAGGLVALSSLLFGWPKVDIPSLLALVALLHTVESILMYLSGHLGAIAVSVRTSRGDIVAGYSLQKFWPVPLLALMALPLAMPAGVPTIPMPDWWPLIRPQGLGDTFSFWMIPIVAGLGYGELAITTTPQQKARQSAWKLALYSGVLFALAFLATRFSVFLYIAALFAPIGHELLVWTTNRQEMNGRPLLSVSPDTDVFLEARFTSPLDYLAKLWGR
;
A
#
# COMPACT_ATOMS: atom_id res chain seq x y z
N MET A 1 2.78 28.70 -14.40
CA MET A 1 3.57 27.52 -13.99
C MET A 1 2.92 26.28 -14.62
N PRO A 2 3.69 25.32 -15.15
CA PRO A 2 3.10 24.06 -15.59
C PRO A 2 2.40 23.38 -14.40
N PRO A 3 1.24 22.71 -14.61
CA PRO A 3 0.42 22.17 -13.53
C PRO A 3 1.20 21.29 -12.54
N PHE A 4 2.14 20.49 -13.04
CA PHE A 4 2.98 19.59 -12.24
C PHE A 4 3.91 20.33 -11.26
N LEU A 5 4.48 21.49 -11.62
CA LEU A 5 5.29 22.28 -10.70
C LEU A 5 4.42 22.95 -9.62
N ALA A 6 3.21 23.36 -9.97
CA ALA A 6 2.24 23.85 -9.00
C ALA A 6 1.87 22.74 -7.99
N PHE A 7 1.67 21.50 -8.45
CA PHE A 7 1.38 20.36 -7.56
C PHE A 7 2.53 20.00 -6.63
N ALA A 8 3.77 19.94 -7.15
CA ALA A 8 4.94 19.70 -6.31
C ALA A 8 5.06 20.77 -5.22
N SER A 9 4.85 22.05 -5.58
CA SER A 9 4.87 23.14 -4.61
C SER A 9 3.74 23.05 -3.58
N ALA A 10 2.53 22.64 -3.99
CA ALA A 10 1.39 22.46 -3.10
C ALA A 10 1.63 21.31 -2.11
N TYR A 11 2.17 20.18 -2.58
CA TYR A 11 2.53 19.06 -1.72
C TYR A 11 3.59 19.45 -0.68
N LEU A 12 4.65 20.15 -1.11
CA LEU A 12 5.69 20.63 -0.19
C LEU A 12 5.13 21.58 0.88
N ARG A 13 4.15 22.42 0.54
CA ARG A 13 3.44 23.29 1.49
C ARG A 13 2.48 22.51 2.41
N ALA A 14 1.95 21.38 1.96
CA ALA A 14 1.05 20.54 2.74
C ALA A 14 1.79 19.59 3.70
N LEU A 15 3.06 19.24 3.43
CA LEU A 15 3.86 18.35 4.27
C LEU A 15 3.84 18.71 5.77
N PRO A 16 4.07 19.98 6.18
CA PRO A 16 3.99 20.36 7.59
C PRO A 16 2.62 20.14 8.23
N GLN A 17 1.53 20.15 7.45
CA GLN A 17 0.17 19.93 7.95
C GLN A 17 -0.04 18.47 8.38
N HIS A 18 0.69 17.51 7.82
CA HIS A 18 0.63 16.12 8.31
C HIS A 18 1.19 15.99 9.72
N LEU A 19 2.16 16.85 10.10
CA LEU A 19 2.76 16.85 11.44
C LEU A 19 1.80 17.38 12.50
N THR A 20 0.73 18.08 12.13
CA THR A 20 -0.30 18.52 13.08
C THR A 20 -1.49 17.56 13.15
N ALA A 21 -1.57 16.58 12.24
CA ALA A 21 -2.68 15.63 12.17
C ALA A 21 -2.51 14.50 13.22
N PRO A 22 -3.45 14.33 14.17
CA PRO A 22 -3.35 13.26 15.18
C PRO A 22 -3.22 11.86 14.58
N TRP A 23 -3.93 11.61 13.48
CA TRP A 23 -3.92 10.32 12.77
C TRP A 23 -2.54 9.94 12.23
N PHE A 24 -1.70 10.91 11.90
CA PHE A 24 -0.32 10.66 11.47
C PHE A 24 0.47 9.96 12.57
N TYR A 25 0.37 10.44 13.81
CA TYR A 25 1.05 9.86 14.96
C TYR A 25 0.50 8.47 15.32
N VAL A 26 -0.81 8.26 15.17
CA VAL A 26 -1.42 6.93 15.35
C VAL A 26 -0.78 5.92 14.39
N VAL A 27 -0.68 6.26 13.11
CA VAL A 27 -0.02 5.40 12.11
C VAL A 27 1.45 5.16 12.47
N LEU A 28 2.20 6.20 12.85
CA LEU A 28 3.60 6.04 13.26
C LEU A 28 3.77 5.13 14.49
N ILE A 29 2.89 5.26 15.49
CA ILE A 29 2.91 4.40 16.68
C ILE A 29 2.65 2.95 16.31
N LEU A 30 1.65 2.68 15.47
CA LEU A 30 1.34 1.31 15.01
C LEU A 30 2.53 0.69 14.27
N ILE A 31 3.19 1.45 13.41
CA ILE A 31 4.39 1.01 12.69
C ILE A 31 5.55 0.76 13.66
N ALA A 32 5.75 1.64 14.65
CA ALA A 32 6.78 1.47 15.67
C ALA A 32 6.55 0.22 16.53
N LEU A 33 5.31 -0.06 16.92
CA LEU A 33 4.94 -1.27 17.65
C LEU A 33 5.23 -2.53 16.82
N GLN A 34 4.94 -2.49 15.52
CA GLN A 34 5.21 -3.59 14.61
C GLN A 34 6.71 -3.85 14.42
N TYR A 35 7.53 -2.80 14.30
CA TYR A 35 9.00 -2.97 14.25
C TYR A 35 9.58 -3.41 15.59
N ARG A 36 9.03 -2.99 16.74
CA ARG A 36 9.41 -3.53 18.06
C ARG A 36 9.12 -5.02 18.19
N ARG A 37 7.94 -5.46 17.72
CA ARG A 37 7.59 -6.88 17.69
C ARG A 37 8.57 -7.66 16.81
N THR A 38 8.90 -7.11 15.66
CA THR A 38 9.87 -7.68 14.72
C THR A 38 11.26 -7.82 15.37
N ALA A 39 11.79 -6.76 15.97
CA ALA A 39 13.08 -6.77 16.67
C ALA A 39 13.09 -7.73 17.89
N SER A 40 11.96 -7.90 18.57
CA SER A 40 11.81 -8.90 19.63
C SER A 40 11.91 -10.33 19.09
N LEU A 41 11.32 -10.61 17.93
CA LEU A 41 11.49 -11.89 17.24
C LEU A 41 12.95 -12.10 16.86
N GLU A 42 13.62 -11.08 16.31
CA GLU A 42 15.04 -11.17 15.97
C GLU A 42 15.90 -11.52 17.19
N ARG A 43 15.67 -10.88 18.33
CA ARG A 43 16.38 -11.20 19.58
C ARG A 43 16.13 -12.62 20.08
N ARG A 44 14.91 -13.14 19.93
CA ARG A 44 14.59 -14.51 20.34
C ARG A 44 15.24 -15.56 19.46
N PHE A 45 15.37 -15.28 18.16
CA PHE A 45 16.04 -16.20 17.23
C PHE A 45 17.56 -16.04 17.27
N TRP A 46 18.12 -14.82 17.13
CA TRP A 46 19.56 -14.60 16.97
C TRP A 46 20.29 -14.04 18.19
N GLY A 47 19.60 -13.81 19.31
CA GLY A 47 20.19 -13.15 20.49
C GLY A 47 20.49 -11.65 20.31
N ARG A 48 20.32 -11.11 19.10
CA ARG A 48 20.57 -9.69 18.76
C ARG A 48 19.59 -9.16 17.71
N GLU A 49 19.41 -7.85 17.70
CA GLU A 49 18.70 -7.14 16.63
C GLU A 49 19.66 -6.92 15.45
N LYS A 50 19.21 -7.22 14.22
CA LYS A 50 20.01 -6.99 13.01
C LYS A 50 20.09 -5.51 12.67
N GLN A 51 19.01 -4.78 12.93
CA GLN A 51 18.91 -3.32 12.76
C GLN A 51 18.08 -2.74 13.91
N SER A 52 18.39 -1.50 14.29
CA SER A 52 17.61 -0.84 15.34
C SER A 52 16.21 -0.48 14.84
N VAL A 53 15.24 -0.51 15.75
CA VAL A 53 13.85 -0.09 15.48
C VAL A 53 13.80 1.33 14.88
N LEU A 54 14.64 2.25 15.38
CA LEU A 54 14.72 3.62 14.88
C LEU A 54 15.16 3.65 13.40
N TRP A 55 16.14 2.84 13.02
CA TRP A 55 16.58 2.77 11.63
C TRP A 55 15.45 2.29 10.71
N HIS A 56 14.72 1.23 11.11
CA HIS A 56 13.56 0.78 10.36
C HIS A 56 12.47 1.85 10.22
N MET A 57 12.20 2.61 11.29
CA MET A 57 11.27 3.73 11.25
C MET A 57 11.72 4.84 10.30
N LEU A 58 13.00 5.22 10.32
CA LEU A 58 13.55 6.26 9.43
C LEU A 58 13.49 5.85 7.96
N VAL A 59 13.88 4.62 7.64
CA VAL A 59 13.79 4.08 6.27
C VAL A 59 12.33 4.00 5.82
N SER A 60 11.44 3.50 6.68
CA SER A 60 10.01 3.44 6.45
C SER A 60 9.40 4.82 6.16
N LEU A 61 9.75 5.82 6.97
CA LEU A 61 9.29 7.20 6.80
C LEU A 61 9.83 7.82 5.51
N LEU A 62 11.11 7.61 5.19
CA LEU A 62 11.72 8.11 3.96
C LEU A 62 11.00 7.58 2.71
N PHE A 63 10.84 6.26 2.62
CA PHE A 63 10.10 5.64 1.52
C PHE A 63 8.61 6.01 1.55
N GLY A 64 8.03 6.19 2.74
CA GLY A 64 6.66 6.66 2.91
C GLY A 64 6.43 8.05 2.35
N VAL A 65 7.33 9.01 2.60
CA VAL A 65 7.28 10.36 2.02
C VAL A 65 7.44 10.31 0.50
N LEU A 66 8.35 9.49 -0.04
CA LEU A 66 8.50 9.29 -1.49
C LEU A 66 7.22 8.70 -2.11
N GLY A 67 6.64 7.69 -1.46
CA GLY A 67 5.34 7.12 -1.84
C GLY A 67 4.21 8.14 -1.73
N GLY A 68 4.28 9.05 -0.77
CA GLY A 68 3.31 10.13 -0.56
C GLY A 68 3.31 11.14 -1.71
N ILE A 69 4.51 11.57 -2.11
CA ILE A 69 4.70 12.44 -3.29
C ILE A 69 4.13 11.74 -4.53
N LEU A 70 4.56 10.50 -4.76
CA LEU A 70 4.15 9.73 -5.93
C LEU A 70 2.64 9.48 -5.96
N GLY A 71 2.06 9.04 -4.85
CA GLY A 71 0.64 8.78 -4.71
C GLY A 71 -0.20 10.04 -4.90
N SER A 72 0.26 11.17 -4.36
CA SER A 72 -0.41 12.47 -4.57
C SER A 72 -0.38 12.87 -6.04
N ILE A 73 0.76 12.72 -6.72
CA ILE A 73 0.86 13.00 -8.16
C ILE A 73 -0.10 12.11 -8.94
N LEU A 74 -0.16 10.80 -8.64
CA LEU A 74 -1.06 9.87 -9.31
C LEU A 74 -2.54 10.24 -9.08
N LEU A 75 -2.94 10.49 -7.83
CA LEU A 75 -4.31 10.87 -7.48
C LEU A 75 -4.73 12.18 -8.15
N LEU A 76 -3.86 13.19 -8.11
CA LEU A 76 -4.11 14.50 -8.71
C LEU A 76 -4.16 14.41 -10.24
N SER A 77 -3.25 13.66 -10.87
CA SER A 77 -3.19 13.54 -12.34
C SER A 77 -4.41 12.82 -12.89
N VAL A 78 -4.88 11.78 -12.20
CA VAL A 78 -6.11 11.08 -12.56
C VAL A 78 -7.34 11.90 -12.19
N GLY A 79 -7.26 12.73 -11.16
CA GLY A 79 -8.39 13.50 -10.64
C GLY A 79 -9.33 12.65 -9.77
N VAL A 80 -8.81 11.64 -9.07
CA VAL A 80 -9.62 10.84 -8.13
C VAL A 80 -9.97 11.71 -6.93
N THR A 81 -11.27 11.82 -6.65
CA THR A 81 -11.77 12.71 -5.60
C THR A 81 -12.43 11.97 -4.47
N LEU A 82 -12.15 12.42 -3.25
CA LEU A 82 -12.84 12.05 -2.04
C LEU A 82 -14.11 12.91 -1.94
N ALA A 83 -15.24 12.34 -2.32
CA ALA A 83 -16.55 13.00 -2.25
C ALA A 83 -17.38 12.37 -1.12
N GLY A 84 -17.89 13.18 -0.19
CA GLY A 84 -18.72 12.68 0.92
C GLY A 84 -17.97 11.77 1.91
N ASN A 85 -18.71 10.86 2.57
CA ASN A 85 -18.23 10.11 3.73
C ASN A 85 -17.70 8.71 3.43
N TRP A 86 -17.49 8.36 2.15
CA TRP A 86 -17.11 6.99 1.79
C TRP A 86 -15.74 6.57 2.34
N LEU A 87 -14.82 7.51 2.53
CA LEU A 87 -13.54 7.22 3.18
C LEU A 87 -13.76 6.74 4.62
N VAL A 88 -14.67 7.37 5.37
CA VAL A 88 -15.00 6.99 6.75
C VAL A 88 -15.60 5.58 6.78
N TYR A 89 -16.58 5.28 5.90
CA TYR A 89 -17.17 3.93 5.83
C TYR A 89 -16.11 2.87 5.51
N THR A 90 -15.22 3.15 4.58
CA THR A 90 -14.14 2.23 4.21
C THR A 90 -13.18 1.99 5.36
N TRP A 91 -12.82 3.02 6.13
CA TRP A 91 -11.98 2.88 7.32
C TRP A 91 -12.65 2.07 8.42
N VAL A 92 -13.94 2.30 8.69
CA VAL A 92 -14.70 1.53 9.69
C VAL A 92 -14.72 0.05 9.31
N VAL A 93 -15.02 -0.28 8.05
CA VAL A 93 -15.00 -1.66 7.57
C VAL A 93 -13.59 -2.27 7.65
N ALA A 94 -12.56 -1.52 7.26
CA ALA A 94 -11.17 -1.99 7.36
C ALA A 94 -10.76 -2.32 8.80
N ILE A 95 -11.15 -1.49 9.78
CA ILE A 95 -10.90 -1.74 11.20
C ILE A 95 -11.66 -2.97 11.69
N ILE A 96 -12.93 -3.13 11.31
CA ILE A 96 -13.73 -4.32 11.65
C ILE A 96 -13.06 -5.59 11.11
N LEU A 97 -12.63 -5.57 9.85
CA LEU A 97 -11.92 -6.68 9.23
C LEU A 97 -10.58 -6.98 9.90
N ALA A 98 -9.89 -5.96 10.40
CA ALA A 98 -8.63 -6.12 11.12
C ALA A 98 -8.76 -6.98 12.38
N PHE A 99 -9.94 -6.98 13.05
CA PHE A 99 -10.21 -7.86 14.20
C PHE A 99 -10.32 -9.34 13.81
N VAL A 100 -10.73 -9.64 12.57
CA VAL A 100 -10.75 -11.02 12.05
C VAL A 100 -9.34 -11.44 11.64
N SER A 101 -8.66 -10.58 10.89
CA SER A 101 -7.27 -10.75 10.50
C SER A 101 -6.70 -9.41 10.09
N ALA A 102 -5.52 -9.07 10.62
CA ALA A 102 -4.80 -7.85 10.22
C ALA A 102 -4.60 -7.76 8.69
N ARG A 103 -4.57 -8.88 7.97
CA ARG A 103 -4.48 -8.89 6.49
C ARG A 103 -5.74 -8.34 5.82
N LEU A 104 -6.91 -8.58 6.39
CA LEU A 104 -8.20 -8.17 5.82
C LEU A 104 -8.46 -6.65 5.96
N MET A 105 -7.61 -5.92 6.69
CA MET A 105 -7.70 -4.47 6.79
C MET A 105 -7.42 -3.73 5.47
N CYS A 106 -6.88 -4.42 4.47
CA CYS A 106 -6.52 -3.81 3.19
C CYS A 106 -7.74 -3.18 2.50
N PHE A 107 -7.52 -2.01 1.89
CA PHE A 107 -8.55 -1.25 1.18
C PHE A 107 -9.21 -2.02 0.02
N ALA A 108 -8.57 -3.05 -0.54
CA ALA A 108 -9.19 -3.92 -1.53
C ALA A 108 -10.40 -4.68 -0.97
N TYR A 109 -10.30 -5.18 0.27
CA TYR A 109 -11.42 -5.83 0.95
C TYR A 109 -12.46 -4.82 1.41
N ALA A 110 -12.03 -3.81 2.17
CA ALA A 110 -12.96 -2.83 2.73
C ALA A 110 -13.69 -2.02 1.64
N GLY A 111 -12.96 -1.53 0.63
CA GLY A 111 -13.53 -0.78 -0.49
C GLY A 111 -14.45 -1.65 -1.35
N GLY A 112 -14.07 -2.91 -1.60
CA GLY A 112 -14.93 -3.87 -2.28
C GLY A 112 -16.24 -4.15 -1.55
N LEU A 113 -16.18 -4.41 -0.25
CA LEU A 113 -17.37 -4.66 0.57
C LEU A 113 -18.27 -3.42 0.67
N VAL A 114 -17.70 -2.23 0.84
CA VAL A 114 -18.46 -0.97 0.84
C VAL A 114 -19.14 -0.75 -0.52
N ALA A 115 -18.44 -1.00 -1.63
CA ALA A 115 -19.00 -0.90 -2.97
C ALA A 115 -20.13 -1.91 -3.20
N LEU A 116 -19.93 -3.18 -2.82
CA LEU A 116 -20.96 -4.23 -2.92
C LEU A 116 -22.19 -3.89 -2.07
N SER A 117 -21.98 -3.42 -0.84
CA SER A 117 -23.07 -2.99 0.04
C SER A 117 -23.89 -1.86 -0.60
N SER A 118 -23.20 -0.87 -1.17
CA SER A 118 -23.84 0.23 -1.90
C SER A 118 -24.66 -0.27 -3.09
N LEU A 119 -24.14 -1.23 -3.86
CA LEU A 119 -24.81 -1.77 -5.05
C LEU A 119 -26.00 -2.68 -4.73
N LEU A 120 -25.91 -3.47 -3.66
CA LEU A 120 -26.93 -4.47 -3.30
C LEU A 120 -28.03 -3.88 -2.42
N PHE A 121 -27.67 -2.99 -1.50
CA PHE A 121 -28.57 -2.46 -0.47
C PHE A 121 -28.83 -0.96 -0.62
N GLY A 122 -28.15 -0.27 -1.54
CA GLY A 122 -28.24 1.18 -1.69
C GLY A 122 -27.57 1.99 -0.57
N TRP A 123 -26.85 1.32 0.34
CA TRP A 123 -26.18 1.96 1.49
C TRP A 123 -24.82 1.32 1.82
N PRO A 124 -23.79 2.11 2.17
CA PRO A 124 -23.77 3.57 2.14
C PRO A 124 -23.77 4.12 0.71
N LYS A 125 -24.25 5.35 0.52
CA LYS A 125 -24.15 6.04 -0.78
C LYS A 125 -22.70 6.47 -0.98
N VAL A 126 -22.01 5.84 -1.92
CA VAL A 126 -20.60 6.08 -2.20
C VAL A 126 -20.36 6.20 -3.70
N ASP A 127 -19.35 6.97 -4.07
CA ASP A 127 -18.84 7.01 -5.42
C ASP A 127 -17.93 5.78 -5.64
N ILE A 128 -18.52 4.71 -6.19
CA ILE A 128 -17.86 3.41 -6.36
C ILE A 128 -16.66 3.52 -7.30
N PRO A 129 -16.75 4.15 -8.50
CA PRO A 129 -15.58 4.33 -9.35
C PRO A 129 -14.43 5.06 -8.67
N SER A 130 -14.70 6.18 -7.98
CA SER A 130 -13.65 6.93 -7.26
C SER A 130 -13.04 6.13 -6.11
N LEU A 131 -13.86 5.40 -5.35
CA LEU A 131 -13.39 4.51 -4.29
C LEU A 131 -12.45 3.44 -4.84
N LEU A 132 -12.86 2.70 -5.87
CA LEU A 132 -12.05 1.61 -6.42
C LEU A 132 -10.82 2.11 -7.18
N ALA A 133 -10.90 3.29 -7.80
CA ALA A 133 -9.74 3.97 -8.39
C ALA A 133 -8.72 4.38 -7.31
N LEU A 134 -9.17 4.90 -6.15
CA LEU A 134 -8.29 5.17 -5.01
C LEU A 134 -7.58 3.87 -4.56
N VAL A 135 -8.34 2.77 -4.39
CA VAL A 135 -7.76 1.47 -4.02
C VAL A 135 -6.68 1.06 -5.01
N ALA A 136 -6.95 1.13 -6.31
CA ALA A 136 -6.00 0.76 -7.35
C ALA A 136 -4.72 1.63 -7.33
N LEU A 137 -4.86 2.94 -7.16
CA LEU A 137 -3.72 3.85 -7.11
C LEU A 137 -2.87 3.66 -5.85
N LEU A 138 -3.49 3.40 -4.70
CA LEU A 138 -2.76 3.09 -3.46
C LEU A 138 -1.94 1.79 -3.60
N HIS A 139 -2.50 0.74 -4.19
CA HIS A 139 -1.77 -0.50 -4.46
C HIS A 139 -0.69 -0.34 -5.55
N THR A 140 -0.88 0.61 -6.47
CA THR A 140 0.17 1.00 -7.42
C THR A 140 1.35 1.61 -6.67
N VAL A 141 1.11 2.54 -5.74
CA VAL A 141 2.16 3.09 -4.88
C VAL A 141 2.81 2.00 -4.03
N GLU A 142 2.01 1.12 -3.42
CA GLU A 142 2.50 -0.01 -2.64
C GLU A 142 3.43 -0.91 -3.47
N SER A 143 3.05 -1.24 -4.71
CA SER A 143 3.86 -2.07 -5.61
C SER A 143 5.23 -1.45 -5.88
N ILE A 144 5.30 -0.12 -6.03
CA ILE A 144 6.55 0.61 -6.26
C ILE A 144 7.40 0.63 -4.98
N LEU A 145 6.79 0.87 -3.83
CA LEU A 145 7.48 0.83 -2.54
C LEU A 145 8.02 -0.57 -2.20
N MET A 146 7.25 -1.61 -2.51
CA MET A 146 7.65 -3.01 -2.41
C MET A 146 8.85 -3.31 -3.33
N TYR A 147 8.80 -2.86 -4.59
CA TYR A 147 9.90 -3.05 -5.53
C TYR A 147 11.20 -2.42 -5.02
N LEU A 148 11.13 -1.19 -4.51
CA LEU A 148 12.30 -0.41 -4.09
C LEU A 148 12.85 -0.84 -2.72
N SER A 149 11.98 -1.16 -1.77
CA SER A 149 12.35 -1.29 -0.35
C SER A 149 11.81 -2.53 0.36
N GLY A 150 10.95 -3.32 -0.31
CA GLY A 150 10.28 -4.49 0.27
C GLY A 150 11.23 -5.58 0.77
N HIS A 151 12.40 -5.72 0.13
CA HIS A 151 13.41 -6.72 0.47
C HIS A 151 14.29 -6.34 1.67
N LEU A 152 14.30 -5.05 2.07
CA LEU A 152 15.18 -4.57 3.12
C LEU A 152 14.77 -5.18 4.48
N GLY A 153 15.72 -5.44 5.37
CA GLY A 153 15.40 -5.94 6.72
C GLY A 153 14.65 -7.29 6.73
N ALA A 154 14.87 -8.14 5.72
CA ALA A 154 14.37 -9.50 5.73
C ALA A 154 15.02 -10.33 6.85
N ILE A 155 14.18 -11.16 7.47
CA ILE A 155 14.45 -11.92 8.70
C ILE A 155 14.41 -13.40 8.36
N ALA A 156 15.46 -14.16 8.65
CA ALA A 156 15.43 -15.60 8.40
C ALA A 156 14.50 -16.30 9.40
N VAL A 157 13.68 -17.23 8.93
CA VAL A 157 12.68 -17.92 9.76
C VAL A 157 12.64 -19.39 9.39
N SER A 158 12.33 -20.25 10.35
CA SER A 158 11.94 -21.63 10.08
C SER A 158 10.45 -21.68 9.74
N VAL A 159 10.12 -22.33 8.62
CA VAL A 159 8.75 -22.46 8.14
C VAL A 159 8.45 -23.93 7.93
N ARG A 160 7.31 -24.39 8.43
CA ARG A 160 6.78 -25.72 8.10
C ARG A 160 6.07 -25.63 6.76
N THR A 161 6.57 -26.33 5.75
CA THR A 161 5.98 -26.38 4.40
C THR A 161 4.66 -27.15 4.39
N SER A 162 3.90 -27.05 3.29
CA SER A 162 2.67 -27.85 3.09
C SER A 162 2.92 -29.36 3.04
N ARG A 163 4.18 -29.79 2.85
CA ARG A 163 4.58 -31.21 2.86
C ARG A 163 4.91 -31.72 4.26
N GLY A 164 4.96 -30.84 5.26
CA GLY A 164 5.29 -31.18 6.64
C GLY A 164 6.76 -30.91 7.01
N ASP A 165 7.63 -30.75 6.02
CA ASP A 165 9.07 -30.48 6.20
C ASP A 165 9.31 -29.09 6.82
N ILE A 166 10.28 -28.99 7.72
CA ILE A 166 10.74 -27.71 8.26
C ILE A 166 11.90 -27.22 7.40
N VAL A 167 11.73 -26.05 6.80
CA VAL A 167 12.71 -25.44 5.90
C VAL A 167 13.04 -24.03 6.37
N ALA A 168 14.20 -23.52 5.95
CA ALA A 168 14.56 -22.14 6.19
C ALA A 168 13.98 -21.26 5.08
N GLY A 169 13.56 -20.06 5.45
CA GLY A 169 13.11 -19.03 4.51
C GLY A 169 13.32 -17.65 5.11
N TYR A 170 12.77 -16.64 4.45
CA TYR A 170 12.79 -15.27 4.92
C TYR A 170 11.39 -14.73 5.10
N SER A 171 11.16 -14.05 6.22
CA SER A 171 9.99 -13.20 6.46
C SER A 171 10.33 -11.78 6.03
N LEU A 172 9.53 -11.24 5.11
CA LEU A 172 9.61 -9.86 4.65
C LEU A 172 8.44 -9.11 5.26
N GLN A 173 8.73 -8.05 6.04
CA GLN A 173 7.71 -7.18 6.62
C GLN A 173 8.11 -5.71 6.47
N LYS A 174 7.25 -4.94 5.81
CA LYS A 174 7.40 -3.49 5.66
C LYS A 174 6.09 -2.78 5.88
N PHE A 175 6.22 -1.60 6.45
CA PHE A 175 5.12 -0.67 6.61
C PHE A 175 5.63 0.70 6.22
N TRP A 176 4.83 1.48 5.51
CA TRP A 176 5.17 2.82 5.06
C TRP A 176 4.05 3.78 5.49
N PRO A 177 4.35 4.81 6.30
CA PRO A 177 3.43 5.91 6.54
C PRO A 177 3.47 6.82 5.31
N VAL A 178 2.41 6.82 4.52
CA VAL A 178 2.32 7.54 3.25
C VAL A 178 1.49 8.81 3.44
N PRO A 179 2.11 9.99 3.65
CA PRO A 179 1.39 11.26 3.69
C PRO A 179 0.97 11.64 2.26
N LEU A 180 -0.33 11.64 1.99
CA LEU A 180 -0.91 11.93 0.68
C LEU A 180 -1.62 13.28 0.69
N LEU A 181 -1.54 13.99 -0.43
CA LEU A 181 -2.41 15.10 -0.75
C LEU A 181 -3.49 14.59 -1.70
N ALA A 182 -4.72 14.50 -1.20
CA ALA A 182 -5.86 14.02 -1.97
C ALA A 182 -6.78 15.16 -2.39
N LEU A 183 -7.54 14.95 -3.47
CA LEU A 183 -8.58 15.88 -3.89
C LEU A 183 -9.86 15.58 -3.15
N MET A 184 -10.49 16.60 -2.60
CA MET A 184 -11.83 16.57 -2.06
C MET A 184 -12.74 17.38 -2.97
N ALA A 185 -13.86 16.80 -3.39
CA ALA A 185 -14.84 17.49 -4.21
C ALA A 185 -16.04 17.90 -3.36
N LEU A 186 -16.36 19.20 -3.37
CA LEU A 186 -17.42 19.80 -2.57
C LEU A 186 -18.48 20.47 -3.45
N PRO A 187 -19.78 20.32 -3.15
CA PRO A 187 -20.88 20.95 -3.89
C PRO A 187 -21.05 22.43 -3.45
N LEU A 188 -19.96 23.19 -3.51
CA LEU A 188 -19.90 24.61 -3.13
C LEU A 188 -19.38 25.40 -4.31
N ALA A 189 -20.06 26.51 -4.63
CA ALA A 189 -19.54 27.50 -5.56
C ALA A 189 -18.26 28.12 -4.98
N MET A 190 -17.25 28.32 -5.82
CA MET A 190 -16.01 28.98 -5.41
C MET A 190 -16.34 30.39 -4.87
N PRO A 191 -15.83 30.78 -3.69
CA PRO A 191 -15.87 32.17 -3.26
C PRO A 191 -15.21 33.06 -4.31
N ALA A 192 -15.81 34.21 -4.59
CA ALA A 192 -15.26 35.17 -5.54
C ALA A 192 -13.83 35.59 -5.12
N GLY A 193 -12.89 35.60 -6.07
CA GLY A 193 -11.50 36.01 -5.83
C GLY A 193 -10.53 34.89 -5.44
N VAL A 194 -10.99 33.64 -5.32
CA VAL A 194 -10.08 32.49 -5.16
C VAL A 194 -9.40 32.18 -6.50
N PRO A 195 -8.05 32.13 -6.58
CA PRO A 195 -7.36 31.76 -7.81
C PRO A 195 -7.79 30.38 -8.30
N THR A 196 -8.35 30.31 -9.50
CA THR A 196 -8.68 29.05 -10.15
C THR A 196 -7.47 28.55 -10.92
N ILE A 197 -7.18 27.25 -10.80
CA ILE A 197 -6.19 26.59 -11.65
C ILE A 197 -6.98 26.03 -12.84
N PRO A 198 -6.80 26.55 -14.07
CA PRO A 198 -7.47 26.00 -15.24
C PRO A 198 -6.97 24.58 -15.46
N MET A 199 -7.88 23.61 -15.42
CA MET A 199 -7.58 22.21 -15.68
C MET A 199 -7.94 21.85 -17.13
N PRO A 200 -7.21 20.92 -17.77
CA PRO A 200 -7.55 20.45 -19.10
C PRO A 200 -8.94 19.79 -19.18
N ASP A 201 -9.59 19.83 -20.35
CA ASP A 201 -10.95 19.30 -20.55
C ASP A 201 -11.11 17.80 -20.28
N TRP A 202 -10.02 17.02 -20.36
CA TRP A 202 -10.02 15.59 -20.05
C TRP A 202 -10.05 15.30 -18.54
N TRP A 203 -9.74 16.30 -17.70
CA TRP A 203 -9.60 16.16 -16.25
C TRP A 203 -10.88 16.62 -15.53
N PRO A 204 -11.36 15.89 -14.50
CA PRO A 204 -10.81 14.64 -13.97
C PRO A 204 -11.15 13.41 -14.84
N LEU A 205 -10.23 12.44 -14.89
CA LEU A 205 -10.40 11.18 -15.63
C LEU A 205 -11.46 10.28 -14.98
N ILE A 206 -11.48 10.25 -13.64
CA ILE A 206 -12.55 9.63 -12.85
C ILE A 206 -13.46 10.76 -12.37
N ARG A 207 -14.62 10.91 -13.01
CA ARG A 207 -15.55 11.99 -12.65
C ARG A 207 -16.29 11.67 -11.36
N PRO A 208 -16.35 12.61 -10.40
CA PRO A 208 -17.09 12.39 -9.17
C PRO A 208 -18.56 12.14 -9.47
N GLN A 209 -19.12 11.09 -8.88
CA GLN A 209 -20.53 10.77 -9.00
C GLN A 209 -21.33 11.35 -7.82
N GLY A 210 -22.56 11.81 -8.09
CA GLY A 210 -23.46 12.32 -7.04
C GLY A 210 -23.17 13.74 -6.57
N LEU A 211 -22.24 14.45 -7.22
CA LEU A 211 -22.11 15.90 -7.13
C LEU A 211 -22.86 16.53 -8.31
N GLY A 212 -23.64 17.59 -8.07
CA GLY A 212 -24.33 18.32 -9.14
C GLY A 212 -23.34 19.01 -10.09
N ASP A 213 -23.84 19.79 -11.05
CA ASP A 213 -23.00 20.34 -12.14
C ASP A 213 -21.94 21.36 -11.67
N THR A 214 -22.12 21.93 -10.48
CA THR A 214 -21.20 22.90 -9.89
C THR A 214 -20.55 22.33 -8.63
N PHE A 215 -19.27 22.02 -8.73
CA PHE A 215 -18.44 21.60 -7.59
C PHE A 215 -17.07 22.26 -7.64
N SER A 216 -16.42 22.30 -6.48
CA SER A 216 -15.07 22.82 -6.31
C SER A 216 -14.15 21.76 -5.74
N PHE A 217 -12.89 21.78 -6.16
CA PHE A 217 -11.87 20.88 -5.66
C PHE A 217 -11.00 21.55 -4.60
N TRP A 218 -10.79 20.83 -3.50
CA TRP A 218 -9.89 21.20 -2.42
C TRP A 218 -8.82 20.13 -2.26
N MET A 219 -7.62 20.53 -1.86
CA MET A 219 -6.56 19.58 -1.54
C MET A 219 -6.54 19.36 -0.03
N ILE A 220 -6.61 18.11 0.41
CA ILE A 220 -6.59 17.74 1.82
C ILE A 220 -5.44 16.78 2.13
N PRO A 221 -4.67 17.03 3.21
CA PRO A 221 -3.66 16.10 3.67
C PRO A 221 -4.33 14.90 4.33
N ILE A 222 -4.01 13.69 3.87
CA ILE A 222 -4.44 12.41 4.47
C ILE A 222 -3.22 11.51 4.68
N VAL A 223 -3.30 10.56 5.61
CA VAL A 223 -2.20 9.61 5.84
C VAL A 223 -2.71 8.21 5.59
N ALA A 224 -2.04 7.47 4.71
CA ALA A 224 -2.30 6.05 4.49
C ALA A 224 -1.17 5.21 5.10
N GLY A 225 -1.53 4.13 5.81
CA GLY A 225 -0.56 3.11 6.21
C GLY A 225 -0.56 1.99 5.18
N LEU A 226 0.49 1.87 4.38
CA LEU A 226 0.66 0.76 3.43
C LEU A 226 1.54 -0.32 4.08
N GLY A 227 1.15 -1.58 3.95
CA GLY A 227 1.78 -2.69 4.67
C GLY A 227 2.02 -3.90 3.77
N TYR A 228 3.27 -4.34 3.70
CA TYR A 228 3.73 -5.48 2.93
C TYR A 228 4.20 -6.60 3.88
N GLY A 229 3.70 -7.82 3.66
CA GLY A 229 4.05 -8.99 4.46
C GLY A 229 4.06 -10.27 3.64
N GLU A 230 5.23 -10.90 3.48
CA GLU A 230 5.39 -12.13 2.70
C GLU A 230 6.45 -13.07 3.25
N LEU A 231 6.38 -14.33 2.81
CA LEU A 231 7.41 -15.34 3.04
C LEU A 231 8.13 -15.65 1.73
N ALA A 232 9.46 -15.72 1.78
CA ALA A 232 10.31 -16.16 0.68
C ALA A 232 11.02 -17.46 1.07
N ILE A 233 10.58 -18.58 0.49
CA ILE A 233 11.11 -19.93 0.76
C ILE A 233 11.90 -20.42 -0.45
N THR A 234 11.38 -20.14 -1.64
CA THR A 234 11.87 -20.63 -2.94
C THR A 234 12.70 -19.58 -3.68
N THR A 235 12.70 -18.33 -3.18
CA THR A 235 13.32 -17.17 -3.81
C THR A 235 14.11 -16.35 -2.79
N THR A 236 15.01 -15.48 -3.27
CA THR A 236 15.65 -14.49 -2.39
C THR A 236 14.67 -13.37 -2.03
N PRO A 237 14.86 -12.64 -0.92
CA PRO A 237 13.99 -11.51 -0.55
C PRO A 237 13.82 -10.46 -1.66
N GLN A 238 14.90 -10.17 -2.40
CA GLN A 238 14.91 -9.23 -3.52
C GLN A 238 14.06 -9.74 -4.69
N GLN A 239 14.23 -11.00 -5.05
CA GLN A 239 13.43 -11.64 -6.10
C GLN A 239 11.96 -11.70 -5.70
N LYS A 240 11.67 -12.06 -4.44
CA LYS A 240 10.31 -12.13 -3.91
C LYS A 240 9.61 -10.78 -3.97
N ALA A 241 10.23 -9.74 -3.39
CA ALA A 241 9.69 -8.40 -3.37
C ALA A 241 9.40 -7.88 -4.79
N ARG A 242 10.31 -8.13 -5.75
CA ARG A 242 10.12 -7.73 -7.15
C ARG A 242 8.99 -8.49 -7.85
N GLN A 243 8.88 -9.80 -7.65
CA GLN A 243 7.80 -10.60 -8.25
C GLN A 243 6.43 -10.17 -7.71
N SER A 244 6.33 -9.98 -6.40
CA SER A 244 5.09 -9.57 -5.75
C SER A 244 4.71 -8.15 -6.11
N ALA A 245 5.68 -7.24 -6.22
CA ALA A 245 5.46 -5.90 -6.75
C ALA A 245 4.85 -5.94 -8.16
N TRP A 246 5.40 -6.74 -9.07
CA TRP A 246 4.85 -6.85 -10.42
C TRP A 246 3.43 -7.41 -10.46
N LYS A 247 3.14 -8.44 -9.66
CA LYS A 247 1.78 -8.99 -9.55
C LYS A 247 0.81 -7.95 -9.00
N LEU A 248 1.23 -7.18 -7.98
CA LEU A 248 0.40 -6.15 -7.37
C LEU A 248 0.16 -4.98 -8.34
N ALA A 249 1.17 -4.59 -9.12
CA ALA A 249 1.03 -3.60 -10.17
C ALA A 249 0.06 -4.04 -11.26
N LEU A 250 0.11 -5.31 -11.69
CA LEU A 250 -0.83 -5.87 -12.66
C LEU A 250 -2.26 -5.87 -12.12
N TYR A 251 -2.47 -6.36 -10.89
CA TYR A 251 -3.77 -6.31 -10.22
C TYR A 251 -4.31 -4.87 -10.16
N SER A 252 -3.46 -3.93 -9.76
CA SER A 252 -3.81 -2.51 -9.66
C SER A 252 -4.20 -1.92 -11.01
N GLY A 253 -3.46 -2.23 -12.07
CA GLY A 253 -3.78 -1.79 -13.44
C GLY A 253 -5.13 -2.31 -13.92
N VAL A 254 -5.43 -3.60 -13.66
CA VAL A 254 -6.73 -4.18 -14.00
C VAL A 254 -7.86 -3.54 -13.19
N LEU A 255 -7.69 -3.39 -11.87
CA LEU A 255 -8.70 -2.74 -11.03
C LEU A 255 -8.95 -1.29 -11.46
N PHE A 256 -7.89 -0.55 -11.79
CA PHE A 256 -8.01 0.82 -12.27
C PHE A 256 -8.77 0.89 -13.61
N ALA A 257 -8.46 0.00 -14.55
CA ALA A 257 -9.18 -0.08 -15.83
C ALA A 257 -10.66 -0.39 -15.61
N LEU A 258 -10.99 -1.32 -14.70
CA LEU A 258 -12.37 -1.65 -14.35
C LEU A 258 -13.08 -0.46 -13.68
N ALA A 259 -12.43 0.24 -12.76
CA ALA A 259 -12.97 1.43 -12.11
C ALA A 259 -13.24 2.56 -13.12
N PHE A 260 -12.33 2.75 -14.09
CA PHE A 260 -12.51 3.70 -15.18
C PHE A 260 -13.68 3.32 -16.09
N LEU A 261 -13.79 2.05 -16.50
CA LEU A 261 -14.92 1.58 -17.30
C LEU A 261 -16.25 1.69 -16.56
N ALA A 262 -16.24 1.57 -15.23
CA ALA A 262 -17.42 1.75 -14.37
C ALA A 262 -17.95 3.19 -14.37
N THR A 263 -17.16 4.18 -14.78
CA THR A 263 -17.65 5.56 -14.99
C THR A 263 -18.56 5.67 -16.23
N ARG A 264 -18.50 4.70 -17.14
CA ARG A 264 -19.20 4.73 -18.45
C ARG A 264 -20.28 3.67 -18.56
N PHE A 265 -20.06 2.48 -17.99
CA PHE A 265 -21.01 1.38 -18.05
C PHE A 265 -21.23 0.78 -16.66
N SER A 266 -22.49 0.75 -16.23
CA SER A 266 -22.91 0.28 -14.91
C SER A 266 -22.54 -1.18 -14.60
N VAL A 267 -22.44 -2.03 -15.63
CA VAL A 267 -22.01 -3.44 -15.47
C VAL A 267 -20.64 -3.54 -14.80
N PHE A 268 -19.72 -2.62 -15.13
CA PHE A 268 -18.38 -2.64 -14.53
C PHE A 268 -18.35 -2.22 -13.07
N LEU A 269 -19.41 -1.60 -12.51
CA LEU A 269 -19.50 -1.34 -11.07
C LEU A 269 -19.48 -2.66 -10.29
N TYR A 270 -20.30 -3.62 -10.71
CA TYR A 270 -20.37 -4.94 -10.08
C TYR A 270 -19.08 -5.74 -10.28
N ILE A 271 -18.54 -5.72 -11.51
CA ILE A 271 -17.30 -6.44 -11.84
C ILE A 271 -16.14 -5.88 -11.02
N ALA A 272 -15.96 -4.56 -10.97
CA ALA A 272 -14.88 -3.93 -10.21
C ALA A 272 -15.03 -4.17 -8.70
N ALA A 273 -16.25 -4.06 -8.17
CA ALA A 273 -16.53 -4.27 -6.74
C ALA A 273 -16.26 -5.72 -6.28
N LEU A 274 -16.52 -6.72 -7.14
CA LEU A 274 -16.15 -8.11 -6.89
C LEU A 274 -14.66 -8.36 -7.10
N PHE A 275 -14.08 -7.79 -8.16
CA PHE A 275 -12.68 -7.99 -8.51
C PHE A 275 -11.73 -7.45 -7.44
N ALA A 276 -12.05 -6.35 -6.77
CA ALA A 276 -11.20 -5.79 -5.72
C ALA A 276 -10.85 -6.83 -4.60
N PRO A 277 -11.81 -7.38 -3.84
CA PRO A 277 -11.50 -8.36 -2.80
C PRO A 277 -11.04 -9.70 -3.38
N ILE A 278 -11.69 -10.20 -4.44
CA ILE A 278 -11.43 -11.54 -4.98
C ILE A 278 -10.06 -11.58 -5.67
N GLY A 279 -9.77 -10.60 -6.52
CA GLY A 279 -8.49 -10.49 -7.23
C GLY A 279 -7.33 -10.31 -6.26
N HIS A 280 -7.52 -9.52 -5.19
CA HIS A 280 -6.51 -9.36 -4.15
C HIS A 280 -6.27 -10.66 -3.37
N GLU A 281 -7.33 -11.38 -2.97
CA GLU A 281 -7.15 -12.69 -2.30
C GLU A 281 -6.51 -13.72 -3.22
N LEU A 282 -6.88 -13.73 -4.51
CA LEU A 282 -6.26 -14.61 -5.51
C LEU A 282 -4.76 -14.32 -5.65
N LEU A 283 -4.36 -13.05 -5.66
CA LEU A 283 -2.96 -12.64 -5.70
C LEU A 283 -2.19 -13.14 -4.48
N VAL A 284 -2.75 -12.96 -3.27
CA VAL A 284 -2.14 -13.42 -2.02
C VAL A 284 -2.04 -14.95 -1.99
N TRP A 285 -3.14 -15.62 -2.33
CA TRP A 285 -3.23 -17.08 -2.31
C TRP A 285 -2.26 -17.72 -3.30
N THR A 286 -2.22 -17.24 -4.55
CA THR A 286 -1.29 -17.76 -5.57
C THR A 286 0.16 -17.58 -5.14
N THR A 287 0.49 -16.42 -4.58
CA THR A 287 1.86 -16.09 -4.17
C THR A 287 2.32 -16.90 -2.96
N ASN A 288 1.44 -17.15 -1.98
CA ASN A 288 1.74 -18.02 -0.85
C ASN A 288 1.83 -19.49 -1.28
N ARG A 289 0.91 -19.95 -2.14
CA ARG A 289 0.90 -21.34 -2.63
C ARG A 289 2.16 -21.68 -3.44
N GLN A 290 2.68 -20.73 -4.22
CA GLN A 290 3.93 -20.90 -4.96
C GLN A 290 5.13 -21.14 -4.02
N GLU A 291 5.24 -20.38 -2.93
CA GLU A 291 6.33 -20.53 -1.97
C GLU A 291 6.22 -21.81 -1.15
N MET A 292 5.02 -22.16 -0.70
CA MET A 292 4.81 -23.30 0.20
C MET A 292 4.95 -24.67 -0.51
N ASN A 293 4.74 -24.71 -1.83
CA ASN A 293 4.80 -25.94 -2.62
C ASN A 293 6.06 -26.07 -3.49
N GLY A 294 6.77 -24.96 -3.71
CA GLY A 294 7.99 -24.94 -4.52
C GLY A 294 9.18 -25.59 -3.83
N ARG A 295 10.29 -25.70 -4.56
CA ARG A 295 11.54 -26.25 -4.03
C ARG A 295 12.22 -25.19 -3.14
N PRO A 296 12.47 -25.47 -1.85
CA PRO A 296 13.13 -24.52 -0.97
C PRO A 296 14.52 -24.15 -1.49
N LEU A 297 14.86 -22.86 -1.41
CA LEU A 297 16.19 -22.37 -1.74
C LEU A 297 17.20 -22.75 -0.64
N LEU A 298 16.74 -22.84 0.59
CA LEU A 298 17.53 -23.17 1.77
C LEU A 298 16.98 -24.46 2.42
N SER A 299 17.83 -25.46 2.62
CA SER A 299 17.52 -26.67 3.39
C SER A 299 17.99 -26.52 4.83
N VAL A 300 17.25 -27.07 5.78
CA VAL A 300 17.69 -27.20 7.18
C VAL A 300 18.34 -28.57 7.34
N SER A 301 19.57 -28.62 7.87
CA SER A 301 20.19 -29.89 8.29
C SER A 301 19.82 -30.17 9.76
N PRO A 302 19.45 -31.41 10.13
CA PRO A 302 19.02 -31.76 11.49
C PRO A 302 20.07 -31.51 12.57
N ASP A 303 21.36 -31.56 12.23
CA ASP A 303 22.49 -31.47 13.16
C ASP A 303 23.09 -30.07 13.30
N THR A 304 22.48 -29.07 12.66
CA THR A 304 22.94 -27.69 12.74
C THR A 304 21.86 -26.86 13.40
N ASP A 305 22.13 -26.40 14.62
CA ASP A 305 21.54 -25.17 15.13
C ASP A 305 21.50 -24.17 13.96
N VAL A 306 20.31 -23.63 13.68
CA VAL A 306 19.96 -22.84 12.51
C VAL A 306 20.71 -21.50 12.51
N PHE A 307 22.04 -21.50 12.47
CA PHE A 307 22.88 -20.31 12.60
C PHE A 307 24.19 -20.46 11.84
N LEU A 308 24.12 -20.92 10.60
CA LEU A 308 25.15 -20.63 9.62
C LEU A 308 24.50 -19.82 8.51
N GLU A 309 24.36 -18.53 8.79
CA GLU A 309 24.66 -17.48 7.82
C GLU A 309 24.30 -17.85 6.38
N ALA A 310 23.00 -17.75 6.06
CA ALA A 310 22.59 -17.54 4.68
C ALA A 310 23.17 -16.18 4.26
N ARG A 311 24.42 -16.27 3.78
CA ARG A 311 25.43 -15.26 3.46
C ARG A 311 24.90 -13.82 3.47
N PHE A 312 25.37 -13.08 4.46
CA PHE A 312 25.62 -11.64 4.45
C PHE A 312 25.16 -10.88 3.20
N THR A 313 24.14 -10.05 3.38
CA THR A 313 24.10 -8.75 2.71
C THR A 313 23.82 -7.69 3.78
N SER A 314 24.85 -7.34 4.53
CA SER A 314 24.94 -5.97 5.06
C SER A 314 25.14 -5.03 3.86
N PRO A 315 24.58 -3.82 3.85
CA PRO A 315 24.88 -2.81 2.82
C PRO A 315 26.38 -2.55 2.66
N LEU A 316 27.18 -2.80 3.71
CA LEU A 316 28.64 -2.67 3.68
C LEU A 316 29.33 -3.74 2.83
N ASP A 317 28.76 -4.94 2.72
CA ASP A 317 29.33 -6.02 1.89
C ASP A 317 29.16 -5.74 0.38
N TYR A 318 28.12 -4.99 0.02
CA TYR A 318 27.90 -4.55 -1.36
C TYR A 318 28.90 -3.45 -1.76
N LEU A 319 29.26 -2.56 -0.82
CA LEU A 319 30.28 -1.54 -1.02
C LEU A 319 31.70 -2.14 -1.03
N ALA A 320 31.97 -3.15 -0.22
CA ALA A 320 33.25 -3.89 -0.23
C ALA A 320 33.48 -4.62 -1.57
N LYS A 321 32.43 -5.27 -2.12
CA LYS A 321 32.49 -5.91 -3.44
C LYS A 321 32.68 -4.95 -4.61
N LEU A 322 32.15 -3.74 -4.53
CA LEU A 322 32.35 -2.70 -5.53
C LEU A 322 33.79 -2.14 -5.52
N TRP A 323 34.52 -2.29 -4.41
CA TRP A 323 35.87 -1.77 -4.22
C TRP A 323 36.97 -2.83 -4.10
N GLY A 324 36.69 -4.06 -4.52
CA GLY A 324 37.72 -5.07 -4.79
C GLY A 324 38.69 -5.32 -3.63
N ARG A 325 38.16 -5.61 -2.43
CA ARG A 325 38.90 -6.25 -1.35
C ARG A 325 38.12 -7.45 -0.85
#